data_AF-A0A133NAT9-F1
#
_entry.id   AF-A0A133NAT9-F1
#
_cell.length_a   1.000
_cell.length_b   1.000
_cell.length_c   1.000
_cell.angle_alpha   90.00
_cell.angle_beta   90.00
_cell.angle_gamma   90.00
#
_symmetry.space_group_name_H-M   'P 1'
#
loop_
_entity.id
_entity.type
_entity.pdbx_description
1 polymer ?
#
loop_
_entity_poly.entity_id
_entity_poly.type
_entity_poly.pdbx_seq_one_letter_code
_entity_poly.pdbx_strand_id
1 'polypeptide(L)'
;MQKRETLEVNGHQITLVEQPTQYILDLEKKFDDKELVGYCKEILKYPSGENPDMTEFLNIPDTIKYKDLELSLKDKEGKKDLYLAQELFTALGKNKPNPAYVAEVFLQKLGKNVNDFKYKELVDMGAEVFKQVGEMIYLIKIRDTFRSL
;
A
#
# COMPACT_ATOMS: atom_id res chain seq x y z
N MET A 1 31.99 -2.16 -3.34
CA MET A 1 31.02 -1.85 -2.27
C MET A 1 29.64 -2.03 -2.88
N GLN A 2 28.72 -2.75 -2.25
CA GLN A 2 27.32 -2.82 -2.70
C GLN A 2 26.76 -1.41 -2.76
N LYS A 3 26.03 -1.08 -3.83
CA LYS A 3 25.37 0.21 -3.96
C LYS A 3 24.28 0.32 -2.88
N ARG A 4 24.18 1.48 -2.26
CA ARG A 4 23.16 1.78 -1.24
C ARG A 4 22.49 3.11 -1.55
N GLU A 5 21.22 3.22 -1.24
CA GLU A 5 20.44 4.45 -1.37
C GLU A 5 19.55 4.63 -0.14
N THR A 6 19.35 5.88 0.26
CA THR A 6 18.51 6.21 1.41
C THR A 6 17.38 7.13 0.96
N LEU A 7 16.16 6.81 1.38
CA LEU A 7 14.95 7.57 1.13
C LEU A 7 14.42 8.11 2.44
N GLU A 8 13.88 9.32 2.44
CA GLU A 8 13.10 9.84 3.57
C GLU A 8 11.60 9.63 3.30
N VAL A 9 10.90 9.00 4.25
CA VAL A 9 9.45 8.76 4.22
C VAL A 9 8.88 9.16 5.57
N ASN A 10 8.04 10.20 5.59
CA ASN A 10 7.40 10.72 6.81
C ASN A 10 8.37 10.94 7.99
N GLY A 11 9.56 11.46 7.72
CA GLY A 11 10.60 11.70 8.75
C GLY A 11 11.40 10.46 9.16
N HIS A 12 11.12 9.29 8.58
CA HIS A 12 11.92 8.08 8.76
C HIS A 12 12.90 7.88 7.60
N GLN A 13 14.11 7.44 7.91
CA GLN A 13 15.09 7.04 6.91
C GLN A 13 14.90 5.57 6.54
N ILE A 14 14.77 5.30 5.24
CA ILE A 14 14.66 3.98 4.64
C ILE A 14 15.92 3.73 3.83
N THR A 15 16.73 2.76 4.23
CA THR A 15 17.94 2.36 3.53
C THR A 15 17.68 1.13 2.66
N LEU A 16 18.02 1.24 1.39
CA LEU A 16 17.97 0.16 0.40
C LEU A 16 19.38 -0.20 -0.03
N VAL A 17 19.62 -1.49 -0.20
CA VAL A 17 20.92 -2.03 -0.64
C VAL A 17 20.73 -2.88 -1.88
N GLU A 18 21.69 -2.78 -2.78
CA GLU A 18 21.78 -3.61 -3.98
C GLU A 18 21.80 -5.09 -3.59
N GLN A 19 20.97 -5.86 -4.27
CA GLN A 19 20.87 -7.31 -4.09
C GLN A 19 21.28 -8.03 -5.37
N PRO A 20 21.76 -9.29 -5.28
CA PRO A 20 22.08 -10.08 -6.45
C PRO A 20 20.88 -10.17 -7.41
N THR A 21 21.13 -10.14 -8.72
CA THR A 21 20.07 -10.21 -9.75
C THR A 21 19.14 -11.41 -9.55
N GLN A 22 19.67 -12.56 -9.10
CA GLN A 22 18.87 -13.75 -8.81
C GLN A 22 17.82 -13.49 -7.72
N TYR A 23 18.18 -12.77 -6.65
CA TYR A 23 17.24 -12.41 -5.58
C TYR A 23 16.12 -11.52 -6.11
N ILE A 24 16.45 -10.53 -6.96
CA ILE A 24 15.45 -9.67 -7.60
C ILE A 24 14.50 -10.51 -8.46
N LEU A 25 15.04 -11.39 -9.32
CA LEU A 25 14.21 -12.27 -10.16
C LEU A 25 13.28 -13.19 -9.35
N ASP A 26 13.74 -13.67 -8.20
CA ASP A 26 12.92 -14.51 -7.33
C ASP A 26 11.82 -13.71 -6.62
N LEU A 27 12.07 -12.45 -6.25
CA LEU A 27 11.04 -11.53 -5.76
C LEU A 27 9.99 -11.24 -6.83
N GLU A 28 10.40 -10.92 -8.06
CA GLU A 28 9.50 -10.63 -9.17
C GLU A 28 8.65 -11.84 -9.61
N LYS A 29 9.11 -13.07 -9.34
CA LYS A 29 8.31 -14.29 -9.53
C LYS A 29 7.35 -14.56 -8.38
N LYS A 30 7.73 -14.16 -7.15
CA LYS A 30 6.96 -14.42 -5.94
C LYS A 30 5.81 -13.45 -5.77
N PHE A 31 6.03 -12.18 -6.12
CA PHE A 31 5.09 -11.09 -5.87
C PHE A 31 4.62 -10.48 -7.19
N ASP A 32 3.31 -10.45 -7.39
CA ASP A 32 2.71 -9.71 -8.49
C ASP A 32 3.01 -8.21 -8.37
N ASP A 33 2.96 -7.46 -9.49
CA ASP A 33 3.25 -6.01 -9.50
C ASP A 33 2.33 -5.18 -8.57
N LYS A 34 1.18 -5.75 -8.17
CA LYS A 34 0.25 -5.14 -7.20
C LYS A 34 0.58 -5.50 -5.74
N GLU A 35 1.40 -6.51 -5.47
CA GLU A 35 1.74 -6.99 -4.12
C GLU A 35 2.92 -6.21 -3.52
N LEU A 36 2.73 -4.90 -3.39
CA LEU A 36 3.72 -3.94 -2.87
C LEU A 36 4.15 -4.21 -1.43
N VAL A 37 3.23 -4.60 -0.56
CA VAL A 37 3.47 -4.85 0.86
C VAL A 37 4.38 -6.04 1.04
N GLY A 38 4.07 -7.17 0.39
CA GLY A 38 4.90 -8.37 0.42
C GLY A 38 6.30 -8.10 -0.11
N TYR A 39 6.38 -7.43 -1.27
CA TYR A 39 7.64 -7.04 -1.90
C TYR A 39 8.49 -6.14 -0.98
N CYS A 40 7.91 -5.05 -0.49
CA CYS A 40 8.61 -4.09 0.38
C CYS A 40 9.05 -4.74 1.69
N LYS A 41 8.23 -5.61 2.28
CA LYS A 41 8.61 -6.38 3.48
C LYS A 41 9.85 -7.22 3.26
N GLU A 42 10.07 -7.78 2.07
CA GLU A 42 11.27 -8.58 1.81
C GLU A 42 12.51 -7.72 1.62
N ILE A 43 12.44 -6.66 0.81
CA ILE A 43 13.61 -5.83 0.52
C ILE A 43 14.05 -5.01 1.73
N LEU A 44 13.12 -4.58 2.58
CA LEU A 44 13.41 -3.76 3.77
C LEU A 44 14.06 -4.56 4.91
N LYS A 45 14.10 -5.90 4.83
CA LYS A 45 14.91 -6.73 5.75
C LYS A 45 16.41 -6.46 5.62
N TYR A 46 16.82 -5.82 4.53
CA TYR A 46 18.21 -5.50 4.25
C TYR A 46 18.41 -3.98 4.14
N PRO A 47 19.44 -3.43 4.79
CA PRO A 47 20.29 -4.08 5.79
C PRO A 47 19.53 -4.41 7.09
N SER A 48 19.92 -5.51 7.75
CA SER A 48 19.20 -6.04 8.90
C SER A 48 19.25 -5.08 10.09
N GLY A 49 18.07 -4.74 10.63
CA GLY A 49 17.94 -3.90 11.83
C GLY A 49 18.07 -2.40 11.59
N GLU A 50 18.20 -1.93 10.34
CA GLU A 50 18.27 -0.49 10.04
C GLU A 50 16.90 0.11 9.71
N ASN A 51 16.06 -0.59 8.96
CA ASN A 51 14.77 -0.05 8.52
C ASN A 51 13.69 -0.20 9.60
N PRO A 52 12.89 0.86 9.86
CA PRO A 52 11.73 0.76 10.73
C PRO A 52 10.65 -0.16 10.16
N ASP A 53 9.73 -0.60 11.01
CA ASP A 53 8.56 -1.35 10.55
C ASP A 53 7.70 -0.48 9.61
N MET A 54 7.12 -1.10 8.58
CA MET A 54 6.30 -0.39 7.60
C MET A 54 5.12 0.36 8.23
N THR A 55 4.57 -0.14 9.33
CA THR A 55 3.46 0.51 10.04
C THR A 55 3.86 1.77 10.78
N GLU A 56 5.17 1.99 11.02
CA GLU A 56 5.70 3.17 11.68
C GLU A 56 5.86 4.33 10.70
N PHE A 57 6.42 4.07 9.51
CA PHE A 57 6.66 5.12 8.52
C PHE A 57 5.50 5.32 7.53
N LEU A 58 4.59 4.36 7.39
CA LEU A 58 3.33 4.56 6.68
C LEU A 58 2.28 5.05 7.69
N ASN A 59 1.97 6.34 7.65
CA ASN A 59 0.95 7.00 8.46
C ASN A 59 -0.47 6.68 7.90
N ILE A 60 -0.76 5.38 7.80
CA ILE A 60 -2.07 4.82 7.46
C ILE A 60 -2.96 4.91 8.70
N PRO A 61 -4.21 5.37 8.60
CA PRO A 61 -5.11 5.44 9.75
C PRO A 61 -5.52 4.04 10.23
N ASP A 62 -5.95 3.93 11.48
CA ASP A 62 -6.52 2.68 12.01
C ASP A 62 -7.88 2.34 11.37
N THR A 63 -8.52 3.31 10.73
CA THR A 63 -9.88 3.21 10.23
C THR A 63 -10.09 4.18 9.09
N ILE A 64 -10.78 3.73 8.04
CA ILE A 64 -11.20 4.54 6.91
C ILE A 64 -12.64 4.95 7.09
N LYS A 65 -12.94 6.23 6.90
CA LYS A 65 -14.29 6.78 7.07
C LYS A 65 -14.79 7.48 5.81
N TYR A 66 -16.08 7.30 5.54
CA TYR A 66 -16.83 8.13 4.60
C TYR A 66 -18.27 8.27 5.09
N LYS A 67 -18.65 9.50 5.47
CA LYS A 67 -19.94 9.79 6.14
C LYS A 67 -20.12 8.87 7.37
N ASP A 68 -21.17 8.06 7.38
CA ASP A 68 -21.55 7.09 8.40
C ASP A 68 -20.89 5.71 8.22
N LEU A 69 -20.14 5.51 7.13
CA LEU A 69 -19.42 4.25 6.86
C LEU A 69 -18.03 4.28 7.48
N GLU A 70 -17.68 3.17 8.14
CA GLU A 70 -16.42 3.03 8.89
C GLU A 70 -15.83 1.64 8.69
N LEU A 71 -14.66 1.55 8.05
CA LEU A 71 -13.92 0.31 7.80
C LEU A 71 -12.66 0.26 8.66
N SER A 72 -12.55 -0.73 9.53
CA SER A 72 -11.33 -0.99 10.32
C SER A 72 -10.18 -1.43 9.41
N LEU A 73 -9.02 -0.79 9.54
CA LEU A 73 -7.74 -1.22 8.97
C LEU A 73 -6.91 -1.99 10.01
N LYS A 74 -7.58 -2.79 10.83
CA LYS A 74 -6.93 -3.71 11.76
C LYS A 74 -7.23 -5.15 11.40
N ASP A 75 -6.21 -5.99 11.48
CA ASP A 75 -6.35 -7.43 11.36
C ASP A 75 -7.02 -8.03 12.62
N LYS A 76 -7.17 -9.36 12.63
CA LYS A 76 -7.78 -10.10 13.74
C LYS A 76 -6.99 -10.00 15.05
N GLU A 77 -5.73 -9.61 15.00
CA GLU A 77 -4.84 -9.43 16.15
C GLU A 77 -4.83 -7.96 16.62
N GLY A 78 -5.54 -7.06 15.93
CA GLY A 78 -5.58 -5.63 16.24
C GLY A 78 -4.41 -4.83 15.67
N LYS A 79 -3.56 -5.43 14.83
CA LYS A 79 -2.45 -4.75 14.14
C LYS A 79 -2.92 -4.11 12.86
N LYS A 80 -2.20 -3.09 12.36
CA LYS A 80 -2.54 -2.42 11.10
C LYS A 80 -2.48 -3.39 9.92
N ASP A 81 -3.59 -3.48 9.18
CA ASP A 81 -3.71 -4.30 7.98
C ASP A 81 -3.26 -3.53 6.73
N LEU A 82 -1.95 -3.61 6.46
CA LEU A 82 -1.37 -2.99 5.27
C LEU A 82 -1.83 -3.65 3.96
N TYR A 83 -2.29 -4.92 3.99
CA TYR A 83 -2.78 -5.60 2.79
C TYR A 83 -4.15 -5.07 2.39
N LEU A 84 -5.04 -4.83 3.35
CA LEU A 84 -6.31 -4.16 3.09
C LEU A 84 -6.10 -2.73 2.60
N ALA A 85 -5.17 -1.98 3.20
CA ALA A 85 -4.81 -0.65 2.70
C ALA A 85 -4.28 -0.69 1.26
N GLN A 86 -3.44 -1.68 0.92
CA GLN A 86 -2.95 -1.90 -0.44
C GLN A 86 -4.08 -2.26 -1.41
N GLU A 87 -5.02 -3.11 -1.00
CA GLU A 87 -6.15 -3.52 -1.84
C GLU A 87 -6.96 -2.30 -2.26
N LEU A 88 -7.29 -1.41 -1.31
CA LEU A 88 -7.98 -0.15 -1.57
C LEU A 88 -7.16 0.80 -2.44
N PHE A 89 -5.86 0.91 -2.19
CA PHE A 89 -4.97 1.77 -2.98
C PHE A 89 -4.85 1.28 -4.43
N THR A 90 -4.63 -0.01 -4.63
CA THR A 90 -4.43 -0.60 -5.97
C THR A 90 -5.73 -0.75 -6.76
N ALA A 91 -6.88 -0.72 -6.10
CA ALA A 91 -8.20 -0.73 -6.74
C ALA A 91 -8.43 0.46 -7.68
N LEU A 92 -7.77 1.60 -7.44
CA LEU A 92 -7.84 2.76 -8.32
C LEU A 92 -7.46 2.41 -9.77
N GLY A 93 -6.49 1.50 -9.94
CA GLY A 93 -5.97 1.08 -11.24
C GLY A 93 -4.96 2.08 -11.84
N LYS A 94 -3.92 1.56 -12.52
CA LYS A 94 -2.84 2.38 -13.09
C LYS A 94 -3.21 3.01 -14.45
N ASN A 95 -3.83 2.25 -15.36
CA ASN A 95 -4.04 2.68 -16.76
C ASN A 95 -5.31 3.50 -16.99
N LYS A 96 -6.35 3.25 -16.20
CA LYS A 96 -7.62 4.01 -16.22
C LYS A 96 -8.05 4.23 -14.77
N PRO A 97 -7.42 5.18 -14.07
CA PRO A 97 -7.73 5.48 -12.68
C PRO A 97 -9.22 5.78 -12.53
N ASN A 98 -9.93 4.99 -11.73
CA ASN A 98 -11.33 5.22 -11.43
C ASN A 98 -11.60 5.05 -9.92
N PRO A 99 -11.86 6.15 -9.20
CA PRO A 99 -12.17 6.09 -7.77
C PRO A 99 -13.37 5.19 -7.45
N ALA A 100 -14.34 5.03 -8.37
CA ALA A 100 -15.48 4.15 -8.14
C ALA A 100 -15.06 2.71 -7.79
N TYR A 101 -13.96 2.20 -8.35
CA TYR A 101 -13.44 0.87 -7.98
C TYR A 101 -12.89 0.82 -6.56
N VAL A 102 -12.34 1.91 -6.05
CA VAL A 102 -11.93 2.01 -4.63
C VAL A 102 -13.15 1.94 -3.73
N ALA A 103 -14.24 2.64 -4.09
CA ALA A 103 -15.51 2.57 -3.36
C ALA A 103 -16.14 1.19 -3.42
N GLU A 104 -16.08 0.50 -4.56
CA GLU A 104 -16.55 -0.87 -4.71
C GLU A 104 -15.86 -1.80 -3.71
N VAL A 105 -14.53 -1.78 -3.63
CA VAL A 105 -13.77 -2.57 -2.67
C VAL A 105 -14.14 -2.19 -1.24
N PHE A 106 -14.19 -0.89 -0.92
CA PHE A 106 -14.56 -0.41 0.41
C PHE A 106 -15.94 -0.91 0.85
N LEU A 107 -16.95 -0.81 -0.01
CA LEU A 107 -18.31 -1.28 0.27
C LEU A 107 -18.39 -2.79 0.40
N GLN A 108 -17.68 -3.54 -0.45
CA GLN A 108 -17.61 -5.00 -0.37
C GLN A 108 -17.02 -5.46 0.98
N LYS A 109 -15.98 -4.79 1.48
CA LYS A 109 -15.37 -5.09 2.79
C LYS A 109 -16.30 -4.76 3.96
N LEU A 110 -17.20 -3.81 3.78
CA LEU A 110 -18.28 -3.49 4.72
C LEU A 110 -19.51 -4.40 4.59
N GLY A 111 -19.52 -5.34 3.63
CA GLY A 111 -20.67 -6.19 3.35
C GLY A 111 -21.87 -5.41 2.78
N LYS A 112 -21.62 -4.26 2.14
CA LYS A 112 -22.64 -3.42 1.50
C LYS A 112 -22.77 -3.75 0.02
N ASN A 113 -23.97 -3.59 -0.53
CA ASN A 113 -24.22 -3.77 -1.96
C ASN A 113 -23.90 -2.47 -2.71
N VAL A 114 -22.97 -2.52 -3.66
CA VAL A 114 -22.55 -1.37 -4.47
C VAL A 114 -23.73 -0.77 -5.25
N ASN A 115 -24.69 -1.59 -5.68
CA ASN A 115 -25.83 -1.16 -6.48
C ASN A 115 -26.80 -0.24 -5.73
N ASP A 116 -26.66 -0.13 -4.41
CA ASP A 116 -27.45 0.78 -3.58
C ASP A 116 -27.00 2.25 -3.75
N PHE A 117 -25.85 2.48 -4.38
CA PHE A 117 -25.21 3.78 -4.51
C PHE A 117 -25.21 4.26 -5.97
N LYS A 118 -25.43 5.57 -6.16
CA LYS A 118 -25.30 6.18 -7.49
C LYS A 118 -23.83 6.25 -7.87
N TYR A 119 -23.53 6.13 -9.17
CA TYR A 119 -22.15 6.21 -9.67
C TYR A 119 -21.38 7.45 -9.18
N LYS A 120 -22.00 8.63 -9.18
CA LYS A 120 -21.37 9.86 -8.66
C LYS A 120 -20.95 9.71 -7.19
N GLU A 121 -21.79 9.09 -6.38
CA GLU A 121 -21.48 8.85 -4.98
C GLU A 121 -20.35 7.84 -4.79
N LEU A 122 -20.27 6.82 -5.65
CA LEU A 122 -19.13 5.89 -5.67
C LEU A 122 -17.82 6.60 -6.03
N VAL A 123 -17.84 7.54 -6.97
CA VAL A 123 -16.65 8.33 -7.32
C VAL A 123 -16.21 9.20 -6.14
N ASP A 124 -17.15 9.92 -5.51
CA ASP A 124 -16.85 10.80 -4.38
C ASP A 124 -16.34 9.99 -3.15
N MET A 125 -17.00 8.87 -2.85
CA MET A 125 -16.60 7.94 -1.79
C MET A 125 -15.20 7.38 -2.04
N GLY A 126 -14.97 6.89 -3.25
CA GLY A 126 -13.71 6.26 -3.62
C GLY A 126 -12.53 7.23 -3.56
N ALA A 127 -12.74 8.50 -3.93
CA ALA A 127 -11.71 9.52 -3.84
C ALA A 127 -11.32 9.81 -2.38
N GLU A 128 -12.31 9.93 -1.49
CA GLU A 128 -12.06 10.18 -0.07
C GLU A 128 -11.42 8.97 0.63
N VAL A 129 -11.85 7.76 0.29
CA VAL A 129 -11.23 6.51 0.77
C VAL A 129 -9.78 6.40 0.27
N PHE A 130 -9.55 6.64 -1.02
CA PHE A 130 -8.21 6.54 -1.61
C PHE A 130 -7.23 7.51 -0.96
N LYS A 131 -7.66 8.75 -0.66
CA LYS A 131 -6.84 9.75 0.04
C LYS A 131 -6.33 9.25 1.38
N GLN A 132 -7.14 8.50 2.13
CA GLN A 132 -6.79 7.97 3.45
C GLN A 132 -5.75 6.83 3.38
N VAL A 133 -5.63 6.14 2.25
CA VAL A 133 -4.60 5.12 2.01
C VAL A 133 -3.50 5.59 1.03
N GLY A 134 -3.46 6.90 0.73
CA GLY A 134 -2.61 7.45 -0.31
C GLY A 134 -1.12 7.25 -0.07
N GLU A 135 -0.71 7.12 1.20
CA GLU A 135 0.69 6.88 1.58
C GLU A 135 1.25 5.54 1.09
N MET A 136 0.40 4.61 0.67
CA MET A 136 0.83 3.39 -0.01
C MET A 136 1.65 3.68 -1.28
N ILE A 137 1.57 4.89 -1.84
CA ILE A 137 2.43 5.36 -2.94
C ILE A 137 3.93 5.28 -2.59
N TYR A 138 4.31 5.42 -1.32
CA TYR A 138 5.71 5.31 -0.90
C TYR A 138 6.27 3.91 -1.14
N LEU A 139 5.43 2.87 -1.11
CA LEU A 139 5.87 1.52 -1.44
C LEU A 139 6.23 1.34 -2.90
N ILE A 140 5.55 2.08 -3.80
CA ILE A 140 5.96 2.14 -5.21
C ILE A 140 7.33 2.81 -5.32
N LYS A 141 7.53 3.95 -4.64
CA LYS A 141 8.82 4.66 -4.63
C LYS A 141 9.96 3.78 -4.10
N ILE A 142 9.76 3.12 -2.96
CA ILE A 142 10.75 2.22 -2.33
C ILE A 142 11.14 1.11 -3.30
N ARG A 143 10.15 0.42 -3.89
CA ARG A 143 10.38 -0.66 -4.84
C ARG A 143 11.11 -0.19 -6.10
N ASP A 144 10.66 0.93 -6.67
CA ASP A 144 11.23 1.44 -7.92
C ASP A 144 12.67 1.95 -7.70
N THR A 145 12.97 2.56 -6.55
CA THR A 145 14.34 2.87 -6.14
C THR A 145 15.17 1.61 -6.00
N PHE A 146 14.67 0.58 -5.30
CA PHE A 146 15.38 -0.70 -5.14
C PHE A 146 15.71 -1.36 -6.49
N ARG A 147 14.78 -1.34 -7.45
CA ARG A 147 14.99 -1.88 -8.81
C ARG A 147 16.02 -1.10 -9.64
N SER A 148 16.34 0.14 -9.23
CA SER A 148 17.30 1.00 -9.90
C SER A 148 18.71 0.97 -9.29
N LEU A 149 18.88 0.28 -8.16
CA LEU A 149 20.17 0.02 -7.54
C LEU A 149 20.98 -0.91 -8.44
#